data_AF-A0A9X6AJ60-F1
#
_entry.id   AF-A0A9X6AJ60-F1
#
_cell.length_a   1.000
_cell.length_b   1.000
_cell.length_c   1.000
_cell.angle_alpha   90.00
_cell.angle_beta   90.00
_cell.angle_gamma   90.00
#
_symmetry.space_group_name_H-M   'P 1'
#
loop_
_entity.id
_entity.type
_entity.pdbx_description
1 polymer ?
#
loop_
_entity_poly.entity_id
_entity_poly.type
_entity_poly.pdbx_seq_one_letter_code
_entity_poly.pdbx_strand_id
1 'polypeptide(L)' 'RLECLDYLAESLRLLRPGGLVVFEGVFADGRTVESGPQPAEVGRLRELLRAVRESQDLVPSLLPVGDGLLCGVKR' A
#
# COMPACT_ATOMS: atom_id res chain seq x y z
N ARG A 1 10.90 2.78 2.57
CA ARG A 1 9.47 2.93 2.99
C ARG A 1 8.89 4.29 2.58
N LEU A 2 9.66 5.39 2.68
CA LEU A 2 9.20 6.72 2.26
C LEU A 2 8.83 6.82 0.76
N GLU A 3 9.47 6.03 -0.09
CA GLU A 3 9.28 6.02 -1.56
C GLU A 3 8.15 5.09 -2.02
N CYS A 4 7.34 4.53 -1.11
CA CYS A 4 6.33 3.52 -1.47
C CYS A 4 5.29 4.01 -2.48
N LEU A 5 4.97 5.31 -2.48
CA LEU A 5 4.07 5.92 -3.45
C LEU A 5 4.72 6.04 -4.83
N ASP A 6 6.01 6.36 -4.89
CA ASP A 6 6.77 6.41 -6.14
C ASP A 6 6.87 5.01 -6.74
N TYR A 7 7.12 3.99 -5.91
CA TYR A 7 7.09 2.60 -6.33
C TYR A 7 5.70 2.14 -6.79
N LEU A 8 4.61 2.62 -6.15
CA LEU A 8 3.26 2.34 -6.63
C LEU A 8 3.03 2.94 -8.02
N ALA A 9 3.41 4.20 -8.23
CA ALA A 9 3.26 4.87 -9.52
C ALA A 9 4.03 4.14 -10.64
N GLU A 10 5.29 3.78 -10.39
CA GLU A 10 6.08 3.03 -11.37
C GLU A 10 5.54 1.61 -11.58
N SER A 11 5.05 0.95 -10.52
CA SER A 11 4.41 -0.37 -10.64
C SER A 11 3.19 -0.31 -11.55
N LEU A 12 2.34 0.72 -11.41
CA LEU A 12 1.17 0.91 -12.27
C LEU A 12 1.56 1.15 -13.73
N ARG A 13 2.68 1.81 -13.99
CA ARG A 13 3.21 1.99 -15.36
C ARG A 13 3.70 0.68 -15.98
N LEU A 14 4.32 -0.19 -15.17
CA LEU A 14 4.93 -1.44 -15.62
C LEU A 14 3.93 -2.61 -15.71
N LEU A 15 2.92 -2.65 -14.84
CA LEU A 15 1.94 -3.73 -14.82
C LEU A 15 1.04 -3.69 -16.06
N ARG A 16 0.86 -4.86 -16.67
CA ARG A 16 -0.23 -5.11 -17.63
C ARG A 16 -1.59 -5.18 -16.90
N PRO A 17 -2.72 -5.01 -17.61
CA PRO A 17 -4.04 -5.38 -17.09
C PRO A 17 -4.04 -6.82 -16.53
N GLY A 18 -4.64 -7.01 -15.36
CA GLY A 18 -4.60 -8.24 -14.57
C GLY A 18 -3.29 -8.49 -13.80
N GLY A 19 -2.31 -7.60 -13.90
CA GLY A 19 -1.07 -7.66 -13.13
C GLY A 19 -1.28 -7.33 -11.65
N LEU A 20 -0.43 -7.87 -10.77
CA LEU A 20 -0.55 -7.73 -9.31
C LEU A 20 0.64 -6.92 -8.75
N VAL A 21 0.36 -5.91 -7.93
CA VAL A 21 1.33 -5.26 -7.05
C VAL A 21 1.06 -5.68 -5.61
N VAL A 22 2.13 -5.89 -4.84
CA VAL A 22 2.06 -6.30 -3.43
C VAL A 22 3.06 -5.50 -2.60
N PHE A 23 2.59 -4.94 -1.49
CA PHE A 23 3.42 -4.29 -0.48
C PHE A 23 3.30 -5.04 0.86
N GLU A 24 4.44 -5.40 1.43
CA GLU A 24 4.56 -6.06 2.73
C GLU A 24 4.83 -5.04 3.84
N GLY A 25 4.47 -5.38 5.08
CA GLY A 25 4.78 -4.57 6.27
C GLY A 25 3.94 -3.30 6.39
N VAL A 26 2.71 -3.32 5.85
CA VAL A 26 1.84 -2.14 5.82
C VAL A 26 1.14 -1.86 7.16
N PHE A 27 1.20 -2.77 8.13
CA PHE A 27 0.74 -2.49 9.50
C PHE A 27 1.77 -1.75 10.34
N ALA A 28 3.06 -1.85 10.00
CA ALA A 28 4.16 -1.19 10.69
C ALA A 28 4.15 -1.48 12.20
N ASP A 29 4.04 -2.75 12.56
CA ASP A 29 3.91 -3.24 13.94
C ASP A 29 2.64 -2.71 14.63
N GLY A 30 1.55 -2.55 13.87
CA GLY A 30 0.27 -2.00 14.36
C GLY A 30 0.20 -0.47 14.39
N ARG A 31 1.30 0.24 14.14
CA ARG A 31 1.33 1.72 14.19
C ARG A 31 0.46 2.39 13.14
N THR A 32 0.09 1.72 12.04
CA THR A 32 -0.77 2.35 11.03
C THR A 32 -2.20 2.58 11.51
N VAL A 33 -2.67 1.87 12.55
CA VAL A 33 -4.01 2.08 13.14
C VAL A 33 -3.99 2.90 14.43
N GLU A 34 -2.81 3.13 15.02
CA GLU A 34 -2.67 3.91 16.25
C GLU A 34 -2.94 5.40 16.05
N SER A 35 -3.66 6.01 16.98
CA SER A 35 -3.87 7.45 17.03
C SER A 35 -2.73 8.13 17.78
N GLY A 36 -2.12 9.18 17.19
CA GLY A 36 -1.03 9.93 17.81
C GLY A 36 0.09 10.32 16.83
N PRO A 37 1.14 11.03 17.31
CA PRO A 37 2.31 11.33 16.52
C PRO A 37 3.01 10.04 16.11
N GLN A 38 3.14 9.82 14.80
CA GLN A 38 3.83 8.67 14.24
C GLN A 38 5.01 9.11 13.38
N PRO A 39 6.05 8.27 13.22
CA PRO A 39 7.14 8.54 12.29
C PRO A 39 6.62 8.81 10.87
N ALA A 40 7.34 9.63 10.11
CA ALA A 40 6.98 9.99 8.74
C ALA A 40 6.71 8.77 7.85
N GLU A 41 7.42 7.66 8.09
CA GLU A 41 7.23 6.41 7.36
C GLU A 41 5.84 5.79 7.55
N VAL A 42 5.27 5.86 8.75
CA VAL A 42 3.91 5.38 9.04
C VAL A 42 2.88 6.27 8.34
N GLY A 43 3.14 7.58 8.29
CA GLY A 43 2.34 8.52 7.49
C GLY A 43 2.31 8.12 6.02
N ARG A 44 3.48 7.83 5.43
CA ARG A 44 3.57 7.36 4.03
C ARG A 44 2.86 6.03 3.78
N LEU A 45 2.93 5.07 4.71
CA LEU A 45 2.17 3.83 4.58
C LEU A 45 0.65 4.04 4.63
N ARG A 46 0.16 4.97 5.46
CA ARG A 46 -1.25 5.35 5.47
C ARG A 46 -1.68 6.00 4.16
N GLU A 47 -0.83 6.85 3.58
CA GLU A 47 -1.04 7.43 2.24
C GLU A 47 -1.09 6.34 1.17
N LEU A 48 -0.18 5.35 1.21
CA LEU A 48 -0.19 4.19 0.32
C LEU A 48 -1.50 3.40 0.41
N LEU A 49 -1.92 3.05 1.63
CA LEU A 49 -3.19 2.35 1.88
C LEU A 49 -4.37 3.12 1.30
N ARG A 50 -4.38 4.44 1.49
CA ARG A 50 -5.41 5.32 0.93
C ARG A 50 -5.37 5.32 -0.60
N ALA A 51 -4.20 5.51 -1.20
CA ALA A 51 -4.02 5.56 -2.65
C ALA A 51 -4.47 4.27 -3.34
N VAL A 52 -4.09 3.10 -2.78
CA VAL A 52 -4.51 1.80 -3.32
C VAL A 52 -6.02 1.58 -3.17
N ARG A 53 -6.60 1.95 -2.02
CA ARG A 53 -8.04 1.81 -1.77
C ARG A 53 -8.90 2.70 -2.67
N GLU A 54 -8.44 3.92 -2.95
CA GLU A 54 -9.20 4.94 -3.69
C GLU A 54 -8.95 4.90 -5.21
N SER A 55 -7.96 4.12 -5.67
CA SER A 55 -7.63 3.97 -7.09
C SER A 55 -8.73 3.24 -7.87
N GLN A 56 -9.19 3.87 -8.96
CA GLN A 56 -10.11 3.25 -9.92
C GLN A 56 -9.43 2.28 -10.88
N ASP A 57 -8.09 2.23 -10.90
CA ASP A 57 -7.31 1.33 -11.74
C ASP A 57 -6.94 0.03 -11.01
N LEU A 58 -7.19 -0.05 -9.70
CA LEU A 58 -6.85 -1.18 -8.85
C LEU A 58 -8.07 -1.84 -8.21
N VAL A 59 -8.05 -3.18 -8.17
CA VAL A 59 -8.88 -3.98 -7.27
C VAL A 59 -8.07 -4.27 -6.01
N PRO A 60 -8.32 -3.59 -4.88
CA PRO A 60 -7.51 -3.70 -3.68
C PRO A 60 -7.91 -4.90 -2.81
N SER A 61 -6.94 -5.45 -2.07
CA SER A 61 -7.16 -6.40 -0.98
C SER A 61 -6.09 -6.23 0.10
N LEU A 62 -6.48 -6.27 1.37
CA LEU A 62 -5.55 -6.18 2.50
C LEU A 62 -5.62 -7.48 3.31
N LEU A 63 -4.55 -8.26 3.25
CA LEU A 63 -4.48 -9.57 3.92
C LEU A 63 -3.78 -9.45 5.28
N PRO A 64 -4.37 -9.98 6.36
CA PRO A 64 -3.78 -9.97 7.70
C PRO A 64 -2.73 -11.09 7.86
N VAL A 65 -1.72 -11.09 6.99
CA VAL A 65 -0.62 -12.07 7.01
C VAL A 65 0.69 -11.32 7.25
N GLY A 66 1.52 -11.82 8.16
CA GLY A 66 2.74 -11.14 8.60
C GLY A 66 2.42 -9.77 9.23
N ASP A 67 3.22 -8.75 8.92
CA ASP A 67 2.96 -7.35 9.31
C ASP A 67 2.06 -6.63 8.27
N GLY A 68 1.13 -7.37 7.67
CA GLY A 68 0.14 -6.87 6.71
C GLY A 68 0.62 -6.90 5.27
N LEU A 69 -0.23 -7.41 4.38
CA LEU A 69 0.04 -7.51 2.96
C LEU A 69 -1.02 -6.74 2.15
N LEU A 70 -0.63 -5.60 1.60
CA LEU A 70 -1.49 -4.81 0.72
C LEU A 70 -1.32 -5.27 -0.73
N CYS A 71 -2.39 -5.73 -1.33
CA CYS A 71 -2.44 -6.23 -2.69
C CYS A 71 -3.30 -5.32 -3.57
N GLY A 72 -2.92 -5.14 -4.82
CA GLY A 72 -3.71 -4.45 -5.83
C GLY A 72 -3.60 -5.13 -7.19
N VAL A 73 -4.70 -5.63 -7.73
CA VAL A 73 -4.75 -6.13 -9.11
C VAL A 73 -5.08 -4.96 -10.03
N LYS A 74 -4.23 -4.69 -11.02
CA LYS A 74 -4.50 -3.69 -12.05
C LYS A 74 -5.63 -4.17 -12.95
N ARG A 75 -6.64 -3.32 -13.15
CA ARG A 75 -7.74 -3.59 -14.08
C ARG A 75 -7.26 -3.72 -15.52
#